data_AF-A0A954HN53-F1
#
_entry.id   AF-A0A954HN53-F1
#
_cell.length_a   1.000
_cell.length_b   1.000
_cell.length_c   1.000
_cell.angle_alpha   90.00
_cell.angle_beta   90.00
_cell.angle_gamma   90.00
#
_symmetry.space_group_name_H-M   'P 1'
#
loop_
_entity.id
_entity.type
_entity.pdbx_description
1 polymer ?
#
loop_
_entity_poly.entity_id
_entity_poly.type
_entity_poly.pdbx_seq_one_letter_code
_entity_poly.pdbx_strand_id
1 'polypeptide(L)'
;MVQRFSKFFEIFVGPDRMSSHRYFPCGQTRHEFVWQMGAGFAGVALSALLQNDGIRLSAALGDASSGTTASLNPLAARPAPFRARARTCIFLMMNGAPSQVDTFDFKPELQKYAGKQLPADRKFINSGNRKMGYLTPAWRRFRPGGDSGLLVSDYFPNVRRHADKLCVLKSCHTDSHAHGSALVAMNTGKTLIGRPSLGSWTVYGLGSENQDLPGYVVIPDKRGGPISGQPNWSAGFMPATYSGTLFRPVGDPILDLKGPRYVTPEVQRSQLDLLAELNKQHLSQRPGARELAARMESYELAFRMQ
;
A
#
# COMPACT_ATOMS: atom_id res chain seq x y z
N MET A 1 -55.24 -64.23 -32.49
CA MET A 1 -56.39 -63.92 -31.62
C MET A 1 -56.67 -62.43 -31.79
N VAL A 2 -57.40 -62.09 -32.86
CA VAL A 2 -58.82 -61.67 -32.79
C VAL A 2 -58.91 -60.33 -32.03
N GLN A 3 -58.83 -59.21 -32.77
CA GLN A 3 -60.00 -58.42 -33.24
C GLN A 3 -60.62 -57.62 -32.07
N ARG A 4 -61.05 -56.36 -32.16
CA ARG A 4 -61.44 -55.52 -33.30
C ARG A 4 -61.89 -54.14 -32.75
N PHE A 5 -61.72 -53.12 -33.61
CA PHE A 5 -62.63 -51.99 -33.90
C PHE A 5 -63.15 -51.11 -32.74
N SER A 6 -63.21 -49.78 -32.88
CA SER A 6 -63.88 -49.10 -33.99
C SER A 6 -63.65 -47.59 -33.96
N LYS A 7 -63.15 -47.05 -35.09
CA LYS A 7 -63.68 -45.89 -35.86
C LYS A 7 -63.79 -44.51 -35.16
N PHE A 8 -63.55 -43.36 -35.79
CA PHE A 8 -63.17 -42.93 -37.15
C PHE A 8 -62.93 -41.41 -37.08
N PHE A 9 -62.40 -40.87 -38.20
CA PHE A 9 -62.47 -39.50 -38.72
C PHE A 9 -61.29 -38.56 -38.42
N GLU A 10 -60.50 -38.41 -39.49
CA GLU A 10 -59.61 -37.31 -39.85
C GLU A 10 -60.31 -35.94 -39.76
N ILE A 11 -59.52 -34.89 -39.53
CA ILE A 11 -59.47 -33.67 -40.37
C ILE A 11 -58.19 -32.88 -39.99
N PHE A 12 -57.44 -32.48 -41.02
CA PHE A 12 -56.33 -31.52 -41.01
C PHE A 12 -56.76 -30.15 -40.45
N VAL A 13 -56.02 -29.57 -39.49
CA VAL A 13 -55.95 -28.11 -39.26
C VAL A 13 -54.55 -27.73 -38.76
N GLY A 14 -53.94 -26.73 -39.41
CA GLY A 14 -52.66 -26.11 -39.03
C GLY A 14 -52.76 -25.20 -37.79
N PRO A 15 -51.69 -24.44 -37.46
CA PRO A 15 -51.49 -23.86 -36.15
C PRO A 15 -52.15 -22.49 -36.01
N ASP A 16 -52.87 -22.24 -34.91
CA ASP A 16 -53.00 -20.89 -34.38
C ASP A 16 -53.39 -20.85 -32.88
N ARG A 17 -52.55 -20.15 -32.12
CA ARG A 17 -52.79 -19.35 -30.89
C ARG A 17 -53.54 -19.97 -29.70
N MET A 18 -52.79 -20.21 -28.62
CA MET A 18 -53.22 -19.91 -27.24
C MET A 18 -52.37 -18.78 -26.67
N SER A 19 -53.03 -17.65 -26.40
CA SER A 19 -52.47 -16.44 -25.80
C SER A 19 -52.16 -16.65 -24.31
N SER A 20 -50.91 -16.49 -23.90
CA SER A 20 -50.56 -16.23 -22.50
C SER A 20 -50.58 -14.72 -22.28
N HIS A 21 -51.66 -14.22 -21.67
CA HIS A 21 -51.74 -12.83 -21.24
C HIS A 21 -50.66 -12.56 -20.18
N ARG A 22 -49.63 -11.77 -20.53
CA ARG A 22 -48.71 -11.18 -19.55
C ARG A 22 -49.45 -10.07 -18.82
N TYR A 23 -49.86 -10.31 -17.59
CA TYR A 23 -50.64 -9.36 -16.79
C TYR A 23 -49.86 -8.13 -16.29
N PHE A 24 -48.57 -7.97 -16.63
CA PHE A 24 -47.78 -6.80 -16.22
C PHE A 24 -46.85 -6.31 -17.34
N PRO A 25 -46.84 -5.00 -17.65
CA PRO A 25 -46.13 -4.43 -18.80
C PRO A 25 -44.59 -4.54 -18.71
N CYS A 26 -44.03 -4.87 -17.54
CA CYS A 26 -42.60 -5.01 -17.31
C CYS A 26 -42.12 -6.46 -17.03
N GLY A 27 -43.02 -7.46 -17.07
CA GLY A 27 -42.65 -8.86 -16.87
C GLY A 27 -42.22 -9.26 -15.45
N GLN A 28 -42.36 -8.38 -14.45
CA GLN A 28 -42.11 -8.69 -13.05
C GLN A 28 -43.40 -9.07 -12.31
N THR A 29 -43.30 -9.96 -11.33
CA THR A 29 -44.42 -10.37 -10.49
C THR A 29 -44.72 -9.31 -9.43
N ARG A 30 -45.96 -9.26 -8.95
CA ARG A 30 -46.38 -8.37 -7.84
C ARG A 30 -45.51 -8.54 -6.60
N HIS A 31 -45.02 -9.75 -6.34
CA HIS A 31 -44.19 -10.05 -5.17
C HIS A 31 -42.78 -9.46 -5.31
N GLU A 32 -42.18 -9.53 -6.50
CA GLU A 32 -40.90 -8.88 -6.81
C GLU A 32 -41.00 -7.36 -6.74
N PHE A 33 -42.11 -6.78 -7.22
CA PHE A 33 -42.34 -5.34 -7.12
C PHE A 33 -42.40 -4.86 -5.66
N VAL A 34 -43.17 -5.55 -4.81
CA VAL A 34 -43.28 -5.21 -3.38
C VAL A 34 -41.94 -5.43 -2.66
N TRP A 35 -41.20 -6.48 -3.00
CA TRP A 35 -39.87 -6.75 -2.46
C TRP A 35 -38.86 -5.63 -2.83
N GLN A 36 -38.84 -5.19 -4.10
CA GLN A 36 -37.97 -4.09 -4.55
C GLN A 36 -38.35 -2.74 -3.91
N MET A 37 -39.64 -2.45 -3.77
CA MET A 37 -40.10 -1.21 -3.11
C MET A 37 -39.73 -1.18 -1.62
N GLY A 38 -39.90 -2.29 -0.91
CA GLY A 38 -39.56 -2.40 0.51
C GLY A 38 -38.06 -2.33 0.78
N ALA A 39 -37.25 -2.98 -0.06
CA ALA A 39 -35.78 -2.95 0.06
C ALA A 39 -35.19 -1.55 -0.24
N GLY A 40 -35.84 -0.75 -1.09
CA GLY A 40 -35.41 0.61 -1.41
C GLY A 40 -35.39 1.54 -0.20
N PHE A 41 -36.47 1.57 0.59
CA PHE A 41 -36.54 2.44 1.78
C PHE A 41 -35.61 1.99 2.91
N ALA A 42 -35.49 0.68 3.13
CA ALA A 42 -34.51 0.14 4.07
C ALA A 42 -33.06 0.46 3.64
N GLY A 43 -32.79 0.45 2.34
CA GLY A 43 -31.49 0.84 1.77
C GLY A 43 -31.13 2.30 2.06
N VAL A 44 -32.09 3.22 1.99
CA VAL A 44 -31.86 4.65 2.32
C VAL A 44 -31.53 4.82 3.80
N ALA A 45 -32.28 4.17 4.70
CA ALA A 45 -32.03 4.23 6.14
C ALA A 45 -30.66 3.61 6.52
N LEU A 46 -30.31 2.46 5.92
CA LEU A 46 -29.02 1.82 6.12
C LEU A 46 -27.87 2.68 5.56
N SER A 47 -28.05 3.29 4.39
CA SER A 47 -27.07 4.20 3.80
C SER A 47 -26.81 5.41 4.69
N ALA A 48 -27.86 6.00 5.28
CA ALA A 48 -27.73 7.11 6.22
C ALA A 48 -26.99 6.70 7.50
N LEU A 49 -27.26 5.51 8.05
CA LEU A 49 -26.58 4.99 9.25
C LEU A 49 -25.09 4.70 8.98
N LEU A 50 -24.79 4.03 7.86
CA LEU A 50 -23.41 3.74 7.46
C LEU A 50 -22.59 5.02 7.18
N GLN A 51 -23.24 6.04 6.62
CA GLN A 51 -22.63 7.34 6.36
C GLN A 51 -22.33 8.10 7.66
N ASN A 52 -23.18 7.95 8.68
CA ASN A 52 -22.97 8.52 10.02
C ASN A 52 -21.85 7.79 10.79
N ASP A 53 -21.66 6.49 10.54
CA ASP A 53 -20.57 5.68 11.10
C ASP A 53 -19.24 5.80 10.32
N GLY A 54 -19.17 6.70 9.34
CA GLY A 54 -17.96 6.96 8.55
C GLY A 54 -17.64 5.89 7.50
N ILE A 55 -18.52 4.91 7.29
CA ILE A 55 -18.40 3.87 6.27
C ILE A 55 -19.00 4.40 4.96
N ARG A 56 -18.14 4.93 4.08
CA ARG A 56 -18.56 5.32 2.72
C ARG A 56 -18.81 4.07 1.89
N LEU A 57 -20.08 3.73 1.67
CA LEU A 57 -20.50 2.69 0.73
C LEU A 57 -20.42 3.21 -0.72
N SER A 58 -19.21 3.49 -1.20
CA SER A 58 -18.98 3.85 -2.61
C SER A 58 -18.89 2.58 -3.46
N ALA A 59 -20.03 1.89 -3.64
CA ALA A 59 -20.28 0.91 -4.71
C ALA A 59 -21.66 0.30 -4.48
N ALA A 60 -22.65 0.63 -5.34
CA ALA A 60 -23.73 -0.29 -5.78
C ALA A 60 -24.92 0.40 -6.47
N LEU A 61 -24.99 1.73 -6.59
CA LEU A 61 -26.01 2.38 -7.41
C LEU A 61 -25.32 3.22 -8.47
N GLY A 62 -25.44 2.79 -9.72
CA GLY A 62 -24.92 3.48 -10.89
C GLY A 62 -25.55 4.86 -11.01
N ASP A 63 -24.86 5.87 -10.51
CA ASP A 63 -25.09 7.24 -10.90
C ASP A 63 -24.30 7.52 -12.18
N ALA A 64 -25.02 7.52 -13.30
CA ALA A 64 -24.50 7.83 -14.62
C ALA A 64 -24.22 9.34 -14.83
N SER A 65 -24.20 10.15 -13.76
CA SER A 65 -24.00 11.61 -13.87
C SER A 65 -22.75 12.19 -13.20
N SER A 66 -21.88 11.36 -12.62
CA SER A 66 -20.50 11.77 -12.28
C SER A 66 -19.51 10.75 -12.83
N GLY A 67 -18.82 11.11 -13.92
CA GLY A 67 -17.86 10.29 -14.67
C GLY A 67 -16.57 9.94 -13.93
N THR A 68 -16.65 9.51 -12.68
CA THR A 68 -15.55 8.86 -11.98
C THR A 68 -15.98 7.44 -11.69
N THR A 69 -15.86 6.56 -12.69
CA THR A 69 -15.69 5.14 -12.41
C THR A 69 -14.62 5.04 -11.32
N ALA A 70 -15.01 4.65 -10.10
CA ALA A 70 -14.03 4.35 -9.07
C ALA A 70 -13.10 3.31 -9.70
N SER A 71 -11.90 3.75 -10.03
CA SER A 71 -10.90 2.93 -10.68
C SER A 71 -10.79 1.64 -9.88
N LEU A 72 -11.04 0.50 -10.53
CA LEU A 72 -10.81 -0.82 -9.93
C LEU A 72 -9.34 -1.00 -9.53
N ASN A 73 -8.44 -0.21 -10.11
CA ASN A 73 -7.04 -0.15 -9.75
C ASN A 73 -6.86 0.65 -8.43
N PRO A 74 -6.49 0.00 -7.31
CA PRO A 74 -6.25 0.64 -6.02
C PRO A 74 -5.00 1.54 -6.02
N LEU A 75 -4.13 1.43 -7.03
CA LEU A 75 -2.94 2.24 -7.23
C LEU A 75 -3.18 3.46 -8.13
N ALA A 76 -4.41 3.69 -8.61
CA ALA A 76 -4.69 4.87 -9.41
C ALA A 76 -4.25 6.15 -8.68
N ALA A 77 -3.59 7.04 -9.42
CA ALA A 77 -3.11 8.32 -8.92
C ALA A 77 -4.28 9.11 -8.33
N ARG A 78 -4.07 9.65 -7.13
CA ARG A 78 -5.08 10.42 -6.39
C ARG A 78 -4.56 11.82 -6.10
N PRO A 79 -5.43 12.84 -6.21
CA PRO A 79 -5.05 14.19 -5.85
C PRO A 79 -4.65 14.22 -4.37
N ALA A 80 -3.56 14.93 -4.07
CA ALA A 80 -3.14 15.13 -2.70
C ALA A 80 -4.25 15.85 -1.92
N PRO A 81 -4.57 15.42 -0.68
CA PRO A 81 -5.62 16.04 0.13
C PRO A 81 -5.30 17.48 0.52
N PHE A 82 -4.03 17.90 0.41
CA PHE A 82 -3.55 19.24 0.72
C PHE A 82 -2.63 19.75 -0.39
N ARG A 83 -2.58 21.08 -0.55
CA ARG A 83 -1.63 21.73 -1.46
C ARG A 83 -0.20 21.53 -0.97
N ALA A 84 0.52 20.61 -1.60
CA ALA A 84 1.93 20.39 -1.33
C ALA A 84 2.78 21.51 -1.94
N ARG A 85 3.79 21.98 -1.19
CA ARG A 85 4.80 22.94 -1.71
C ARG A 85 5.94 22.25 -2.47
N ALA A 86 6.18 20.97 -2.17
CA ALA A 86 7.21 20.16 -2.80
C ALA A 86 6.56 19.05 -3.63
N ARG A 87 7.11 18.79 -4.83
CA ARG A 87 6.70 17.68 -5.70
C ARG A 87 7.42 16.38 -5.38
N THR A 88 8.66 16.48 -4.89
CA THR A 88 9.55 15.33 -4.68
C THR A 88 10.24 15.44 -3.33
N CYS A 89 10.35 14.33 -2.62
CA CYS A 89 11.03 14.22 -1.35
C CYS A 89 12.12 13.13 -1.45
N ILE A 90 13.34 13.46 -1.07
CA ILE A 90 14.42 12.49 -0.90
C ILE A 90 14.58 12.27 0.60
N PHE A 91 14.19 11.08 1.07
CA PHE A 91 14.34 10.70 2.46
C PHE A 91 15.54 9.77 2.64
N LEU A 92 16.50 10.19 3.46
CA LEU A 92 17.72 9.44 3.73
C LEU A 92 17.73 8.99 5.19
N MET A 93 17.43 7.71 5.42
CA MET A 93 17.75 7.05 6.68
C MET A 93 19.14 6.44 6.56
N MET A 94 20.10 6.97 7.32
CA MET A 94 21.49 6.51 7.27
C MET A 94 21.77 5.51 8.40
N ASN A 95 21.57 4.22 8.12
CA ASN A 95 21.88 3.15 9.07
C ASN A 95 23.40 3.09 9.33
N GLY A 96 23.80 3.19 10.60
CA GLY A 96 25.22 3.25 10.98
C GLY A 96 25.89 4.61 10.73
N ALA A 97 25.12 5.68 10.51
CA ALA A 97 25.68 7.03 10.43
C ALA A 97 26.30 7.51 11.75
N PRO A 98 27.15 8.54 11.69
CA PRO A 98 27.68 9.19 12.89
C PRO A 98 26.55 9.69 13.82
N SER A 99 26.83 9.73 15.12
CA SER A 99 25.84 10.16 16.11
C SER A 99 25.37 11.60 15.87
N GLN A 100 24.13 11.91 16.25
CA GLN A 100 23.58 13.26 16.19
C GLN A 100 24.42 14.26 17.01
N VAL A 101 24.99 13.83 18.13
CA VAL A 101 25.81 14.68 19.01
C VAL A 101 27.21 14.95 18.45
N ASP A 102 27.63 14.16 17.46
CA ASP A 102 28.88 14.38 16.73
C ASP A 102 28.67 15.21 15.46
N THR A 103 27.42 15.52 15.07
CA THR A 103 27.10 16.08 13.75
C THR A 103 26.41 17.44 13.81
N PHE A 104 25.20 17.50 14.36
CA PHE A 104 24.33 18.70 14.36
C PHE A 104 23.83 19.10 15.77
N ASP A 105 24.07 18.27 16.79
CA ASP A 105 23.63 18.52 18.16
C ASP A 105 24.81 18.72 19.12
N PHE A 106 25.41 19.91 19.08
CA PHE A 106 26.48 20.27 20.01
C PHE A 106 26.02 20.17 21.47
N LYS A 107 26.72 19.36 22.26
CA LYS A 107 26.53 19.20 23.71
C LYS A 107 27.84 19.47 24.46
N PRO A 108 28.03 20.65 25.06
CA PRO A 108 29.27 20.98 25.78
C PRO A 108 29.55 20.03 26.96
N GLU A 109 28.51 19.41 27.52
CA GLU A 109 28.61 18.43 28.60
C GLU A 109 29.44 17.21 28.20
N LEU A 110 29.45 16.82 26.93
CA LEU A 110 30.26 15.70 26.46
C LEU A 110 31.75 15.94 26.73
N GLN A 111 32.22 17.18 26.60
CA GLN A 111 33.59 17.53 26.95
C GLN A 111 33.83 17.49 28.47
N LYS A 112 32.88 17.98 29.25
CA LYS A 112 32.96 18.03 30.73
C LYS A 112 33.03 16.64 31.38
N TYR A 113 32.36 15.66 30.78
CA TYR A 113 32.28 14.30 31.31
C TYR A 113 33.16 13.29 30.57
N ALA A 114 33.92 13.73 29.57
CA ALA A 114 34.85 12.89 28.81
C ALA A 114 35.81 12.12 29.75
N GLY A 115 35.99 10.82 29.49
CA GLY A 115 36.86 9.93 30.26
C GLY A 115 36.29 9.48 31.60
N LYS A 116 35.10 9.97 32.02
CA LYS A 116 34.44 9.49 33.24
C LYS A 116 33.63 8.23 32.96
N GLN A 117 33.43 7.42 33.99
CA GLN A 117 32.52 6.29 33.92
C GLN A 117 31.06 6.77 33.89
N LEU A 118 30.19 5.91 33.41
CA LEU A 118 28.75 6.12 33.48
C LEU A 118 28.30 6.25 34.96
N PRO A 119 27.39 7.18 35.29
CA PRO A 119 26.83 7.29 36.65
C PRO A 119 26.19 5.98 37.12
N ALA A 120 26.37 5.63 38.40
CA ALA A 120 25.93 4.35 38.97
C ALA A 120 24.40 4.16 38.97
N ASP A 121 23.63 5.26 38.94
CA ASP A 121 22.17 5.29 38.87
C ASP A 121 21.63 4.98 37.46
N ARG A 122 22.50 5.01 36.43
CA ARG A 122 22.11 4.77 35.04
C ARG A 122 22.39 3.33 34.63
N LYS A 123 21.32 2.56 34.43
CA LYS A 123 21.39 1.19 33.91
C LYS A 123 21.17 1.20 32.40
N PHE A 124 22.25 1.14 31.62
CA PHE A 124 22.19 0.89 30.18
C PHE A 124 22.72 -0.51 29.88
N ILE A 125 22.01 -1.23 29.01
CA ILE A 125 22.41 -2.57 28.58
C ILE A 125 23.12 -2.42 27.24
N ASN A 126 24.41 -2.75 27.20
CA ASN A 126 25.10 -2.95 25.93
C ASN A 126 24.63 -4.28 25.31
N SER A 127 24.55 -4.33 23.98
CA SER A 127 24.27 -5.58 23.30
C SER A 127 25.30 -6.65 23.68
N GLY A 128 24.83 -7.81 24.14
CA GLY A 128 25.68 -8.96 24.48
C GLY A 128 26.48 -8.82 25.78
N ASN A 129 25.99 -8.09 26.80
CA ASN A 129 26.62 -7.97 28.13
C ASN A 129 28.08 -7.49 28.11
N ARG A 130 28.48 -6.73 27.08
CA ARG A 130 29.83 -6.17 26.97
C ARG A 130 30.06 -5.12 28.05
N LYS A 131 31.29 -5.06 28.58
CA LYS A 131 31.71 -4.04 29.56
C LYS A 131 31.46 -2.63 28.99
N MET A 132 30.81 -1.79 29.77
CA MET A 132 30.59 -0.39 29.41
C MET A 132 31.91 0.38 29.41
N GLY A 133 32.12 1.21 28.39
CA GLY A 133 33.28 2.08 28.27
C GLY A 133 33.12 3.40 29.06
N TYR A 134 34.04 4.32 28.82
CA TYR A 134 33.99 5.67 29.36
C TYR A 134 33.13 6.59 28.47
N LEU A 135 32.60 7.66 29.06
CA LEU A 135 31.93 8.73 28.33
C LEU A 135 32.92 9.41 27.38
N THR A 136 32.50 9.66 26.14
CA THR A 136 33.36 10.22 25.09
C THR A 136 33.08 11.71 24.87
N PRO A 137 34.12 12.52 24.55
CA PRO A 137 33.93 13.89 24.11
C PRO A 137 33.31 13.94 22.71
N ALA A 138 32.93 15.14 22.27
CA ALA A 138 32.75 15.39 20.85
C ALA A 138 34.12 15.32 20.14
N TRP A 139 34.27 14.39 19.20
CA TRP A 139 35.56 14.12 18.54
C TRP A 139 35.97 15.19 17.52
N ARG A 140 35.02 15.99 17.07
CA ARG A 140 35.23 17.06 16.10
C ARG A 140 34.72 18.39 16.64
N ARG A 141 35.42 19.45 16.26
CA ARG A 141 35.05 20.81 16.63
C ARG A 141 33.76 21.20 15.92
N PHE A 142 32.84 21.80 16.67
CA PHE A 142 31.68 22.47 16.11
C PHE A 142 32.03 23.91 15.77
N ARG A 143 31.52 24.40 14.64
CA ARG A 143 31.63 25.80 14.25
C ARG A 143 30.28 26.30 13.75
N PRO A 144 29.97 27.60 13.96
CA PRO A 144 28.78 28.20 13.37
C PRO A 144 28.88 28.15 11.84
N GLY A 145 27.75 27.91 11.19
CA GLY A 145 27.60 28.01 9.74
C GLY A 145 26.50 28.99 9.38
N GLY A 146 26.67 29.65 8.23
CA GLY A 146 25.70 30.62 7.72
C GLY A 146 25.46 31.79 8.67
N ASP A 147 24.43 32.56 8.38
CA ASP A 147 23.98 33.70 9.20
C ASP A 147 23.17 33.23 10.42
N SER A 148 22.52 32.06 10.33
CA SER A 148 21.80 31.41 11.44
C SER A 148 22.72 31.03 12.60
N GLY A 149 24.03 30.95 12.37
CA GLY A 149 25.00 30.51 13.38
C GLY A 149 24.84 29.05 13.79
N LEU A 150 24.11 28.24 13.00
CA LEU A 150 23.86 26.83 13.30
C LEU A 150 25.19 26.09 13.50
N LEU A 151 25.37 25.51 14.68
CA LEU A 151 26.58 24.77 15.00
C LEU A 151 26.59 23.42 14.26
N VAL A 152 27.57 23.26 13.36
CA VAL A 152 27.79 22.01 12.62
C VAL A 152 29.23 21.55 12.83
N SER A 153 29.36 20.26 13.11
CA SER A 153 30.64 19.58 13.30
C SER A 153 31.53 19.63 12.06
N ASP A 154 32.85 19.68 12.26
CA ASP A 154 33.87 19.58 11.22
C ASP A 154 33.88 18.21 10.49
N TYR A 155 32.99 17.26 10.85
CA TYR A 155 32.68 16.13 9.97
C TYR A 155 31.97 16.55 8.67
N PHE A 156 31.20 17.64 8.69
CA PHE A 156 30.42 18.10 7.55
C PHE A 156 30.70 19.57 7.18
N PRO A 157 31.96 19.91 6.85
CA PRO A 157 32.34 21.30 6.60
C PRO A 157 31.64 21.90 5.38
N ASN A 158 31.33 21.08 4.37
CA ASN A 158 30.61 21.52 3.17
C ASN A 158 29.10 21.70 3.44
N VAL A 159 28.49 20.83 4.27
CA VAL A 159 27.09 20.97 4.68
C VAL A 159 26.90 22.23 5.53
N ARG A 160 27.86 22.54 6.40
CA ARG A 160 27.85 23.76 7.22
C ARG A 160 27.73 25.05 6.38
N ARG A 161 28.29 25.09 5.17
CA ARG A 161 28.15 26.25 4.25
C ARG A 161 26.70 26.50 3.81
N HIS A 162 25.82 25.53 4.01
CA HIS A 162 24.41 25.60 3.68
C HIS A 162 23.51 25.64 4.92
N ALA A 163 24.06 25.95 6.10
CA ALA A 163 23.35 25.98 7.37
C ALA A 163 21.98 26.70 7.32
N ASP A 164 21.90 27.84 6.65
CA ASP A 164 20.67 28.64 6.55
C ASP A 164 19.57 28.00 5.70
N LYS A 165 19.90 26.93 4.96
CA LYS A 165 18.95 26.12 4.19
C LYS A 165 18.52 24.86 4.95
N LEU A 166 19.05 24.64 6.15
CA LEU A 166 18.78 23.44 6.94
C LEU A 166 17.79 23.76 8.06
N CYS A 167 16.87 22.83 8.29
CA CYS A 167 16.09 22.76 9.51
C CYS A 167 16.57 21.54 10.30
N VAL A 168 17.07 21.75 11.52
CA VAL A 168 17.53 20.67 12.40
C VAL A 168 16.49 20.42 13.48
N LEU A 169 15.84 19.26 13.41
CA LEU A 169 14.88 18.81 14.43
C LEU A 169 15.61 18.02 15.52
N LYS A 170 15.67 18.59 16.73
CA LYS A 170 16.33 17.97 17.90
C LYS A 170 15.36 17.29 18.87
N SER A 171 14.07 17.29 18.55
CA SER A 171 12.99 16.76 19.39
C SER A 171 12.65 15.29 19.11
N CYS A 172 13.39 14.62 18.22
CA CYS A 172 13.14 13.22 17.89
C CYS A 172 13.58 12.30 19.03
N HIS A 173 12.73 11.33 19.37
CA HIS A 173 13.01 10.28 20.35
C HIS A 173 12.66 8.90 19.77
N THR A 174 13.27 7.84 20.31
CA THR A 174 13.00 6.46 19.92
C THR A 174 12.85 5.58 21.16
N ASP A 175 11.90 4.65 21.09
CA ASP A 175 11.57 3.75 22.20
C ASP A 175 12.44 2.47 22.19
N SER A 176 13.44 2.38 21.30
CA SER A 176 14.29 1.19 21.19
C SER A 176 15.77 1.51 21.04
N HIS A 177 16.57 0.82 21.83
CA HIS A 177 18.03 0.79 21.75
C HIS A 177 18.57 -0.27 20.78
N ALA A 178 17.73 -1.20 20.29
CA ALA A 178 18.15 -2.27 19.39
C ALA A 178 18.00 -1.86 17.92
N HIS A 179 19.01 -2.17 17.11
CA HIS A 179 19.05 -1.77 15.70
C HIS A 179 17.82 -2.21 14.90
N GLY A 180 17.42 -3.48 15.00
CA GLY A 180 16.31 -4.02 14.21
C GLY A 180 14.97 -3.33 14.49
N SER A 181 14.58 -3.21 15.75
CA SER A 181 13.34 -2.55 16.14
C SER A 181 13.37 -1.03 15.94
N ALA A 182 14.54 -0.38 16.05
CA ALA A 182 14.68 1.03 15.75
C ALA A 182 14.52 1.34 14.24
N LEU A 183 15.06 0.48 13.35
CA LEU A 183 14.86 0.62 11.90
C LEU A 183 13.40 0.41 11.50
N VAL A 184 12.74 -0.59 12.08
CA VAL A 184 11.29 -0.79 11.87
C VAL A 184 10.50 0.41 12.39
N ALA A 185 10.86 0.97 13.55
CA ALA A 185 10.20 2.15 14.10
C ALA A 185 10.39 3.39 13.21
N MET A 186 11.56 3.60 12.62
CA MET A 186 11.79 4.69 11.69
C MET A 186 10.89 4.60 10.45
N ASN A 187 10.72 3.39 9.91
CA ASN A 187 9.94 3.20 8.70
C ASN A 187 8.43 3.07 8.95
N THR A 188 7.99 2.58 10.11
CA THR A 188 6.58 2.24 10.39
C THR A 188 5.96 3.04 11.55
N GLY A 189 6.77 3.85 12.24
CA GLY A 189 6.38 4.61 13.43
C GLY A 189 6.29 3.78 14.72
N LYS A 190 6.55 2.46 14.69
CA LYS A 190 6.51 1.60 15.89
C LYS A 190 7.58 0.51 15.87
N THR A 191 8.00 0.11 17.06
CA THR A 191 9.03 -0.92 17.27
C THR A 191 8.53 -2.34 16.96
N LEU A 192 7.23 -2.58 17.11
CA LEU A 192 6.58 -3.85 16.79
C LEU A 192 6.23 -3.92 15.30
N ILE A 193 6.60 -5.05 14.69
CA ILE A 193 6.31 -5.39 13.29
C ILE A 193 4.79 -5.53 13.08
N GLY A 194 4.32 -5.21 11.87
CA GLY A 194 2.93 -5.37 11.45
C GLY A 194 2.23 -4.07 11.06
N ARG A 195 2.91 -2.93 11.22
CA ARG A 195 2.42 -1.63 10.73
C ARG A 195 2.92 -1.33 9.31
N PRO A 196 2.12 -0.62 8.50
CA PRO A 196 2.54 -0.20 7.17
C PRO A 196 3.72 0.76 7.25
N SER A 197 4.66 0.59 6.32
CA SER A 197 5.81 1.48 6.16
C SER A 197 5.40 2.85 5.60
N LEU A 198 6.30 3.83 5.71
CA LEU A 198 6.13 5.16 5.13
C LEU A 198 5.86 5.10 3.62
N GLY A 199 6.55 4.22 2.89
CA GLY A 199 6.31 4.00 1.47
C GLY A 199 4.91 3.45 1.20
N SER A 200 4.46 2.47 1.99
CA SER A 200 3.10 1.93 1.90
C SER A 200 2.03 2.98 2.17
N TRP A 201 2.20 3.84 3.18
CA TRP A 201 1.30 4.97 3.43
C TRP A 201 1.29 5.98 2.28
N THR A 202 2.45 6.21 1.67
CA THR A 202 2.59 7.16 0.54
C THR A 202 1.80 6.67 -0.67
N VAL A 203 2.00 5.41 -1.08
CA VAL A 203 1.25 4.82 -2.20
C VAL A 203 -0.23 4.61 -1.86
N TYR A 204 -0.54 4.27 -0.61
CA TYR A 204 -1.92 4.21 -0.14
C TYR A 204 -2.61 5.58 -0.17
N GLY A 205 -1.90 6.68 0.05
CA GLY A 205 -2.48 8.03 0.03
C GLY A 205 -2.59 8.63 -1.37
N LEU A 206 -1.53 8.49 -2.16
CA LEU A 206 -1.35 9.20 -3.43
C LEU A 206 -1.52 8.31 -4.67
N GLY A 207 -1.51 6.99 -4.52
CA GLY A 207 -1.43 6.06 -5.64
C GLY A 207 -0.06 6.11 -6.33
N SER A 208 -0.05 5.73 -7.60
CA SER A 208 1.11 5.75 -8.49
C SER A 208 0.74 6.50 -9.77
N GLU A 209 1.58 7.47 -10.16
CA GLU A 209 1.51 8.08 -11.50
C GLU A 209 2.02 7.11 -12.57
N ASN A 210 2.78 6.09 -12.19
CA ASN A 210 3.34 5.07 -13.07
C ASN A 210 2.41 3.84 -13.14
N GLN A 211 2.09 3.38 -14.35
CA GLN A 211 1.28 2.19 -14.61
C GLN A 211 2.12 0.94 -14.94
N ASP A 212 3.39 1.14 -15.30
CA ASP A 212 4.30 0.11 -15.82
C ASP A 212 5.31 -0.37 -14.75
N LEU A 213 5.37 0.28 -13.58
CA LEU A 213 6.17 -0.14 -12.44
C LEU A 213 5.36 -0.16 -11.15
N PRO A 214 5.76 -0.96 -10.14
CA PRO A 214 5.15 -0.91 -8.82
C PRO A 214 5.25 0.49 -8.22
N GLY A 215 4.19 0.96 -7.57
CA GLY A 215 4.17 2.28 -6.93
C GLY A 215 5.17 2.42 -5.78
N TYR A 216 5.62 1.30 -5.18
CA TYR A 216 6.64 1.26 -4.15
C TYR A 216 7.70 0.22 -4.47
N VAL A 217 8.89 0.68 -4.86
CA VAL A 217 10.02 -0.17 -5.21
C VAL A 217 11.09 -0.11 -4.13
N VAL A 218 11.68 -1.27 -3.82
CA VAL A 218 12.77 -1.41 -2.84
C VAL A 218 13.98 -2.00 -3.53
N ILE A 219 15.06 -1.23 -3.60
CA ILE A 219 16.32 -1.65 -4.19
C ILE A 219 17.35 -1.75 -3.06
N PRO A 220 17.70 -2.95 -2.58
CA PRO A 220 18.74 -3.11 -1.59
C PRO A 220 20.12 -2.91 -2.23
N ASP A 221 21.08 -2.49 -1.42
CA ASP A 221 22.49 -2.55 -1.81
C ASP A 221 22.91 -4.02 -1.97
N LYS A 222 23.87 -4.31 -2.87
CA LYS A 222 24.42 -5.66 -3.06
C LYS A 222 25.00 -6.28 -1.77
N ARG A 223 25.38 -5.46 -0.79
CA ARG A 223 25.90 -5.87 0.52
C ARG A 223 24.80 -6.32 1.48
N GLY A 224 23.53 -6.03 1.18
CA GLY A 224 22.37 -6.43 1.98
C GLY A 224 21.37 -5.31 2.20
N GLY A 225 20.20 -5.68 2.72
CA GLY A 225 19.14 -4.76 3.15
C GLY A 225 19.25 -4.33 4.62
N PRO A 226 18.35 -3.47 5.10
CA PRO A 226 18.28 -3.09 6.51
C PRO A 226 18.02 -4.30 7.41
N ILE A 227 18.49 -4.21 8.66
CA ILE A 227 18.22 -5.22 9.69
C ILE A 227 16.70 -5.36 9.84
N SER A 228 16.25 -6.59 10.12
CA SER A 228 14.85 -7.02 10.11
C SER A 228 14.22 -7.23 8.73
N GLY A 229 14.87 -6.86 7.62
CA GLY A 229 14.43 -7.22 6.27
C GLY A 229 13.08 -6.59 5.87
N GLN A 230 12.21 -7.40 5.22
CA GLN A 230 10.92 -7.00 4.65
C GLN A 230 10.02 -6.15 5.56
N PRO A 231 9.95 -6.37 6.89
CA PRO A 231 9.27 -5.48 7.83
C PRO A 231 9.54 -3.98 7.67
N ASN A 232 10.71 -3.57 7.13
CA ASN A 232 11.02 -2.16 6.90
C ASN A 232 10.22 -1.52 5.74
N TRP A 233 9.65 -2.32 4.83
CA TRP A 233 8.89 -1.86 3.66
C TRP A 233 7.57 -2.62 3.47
N SER A 234 7.04 -3.18 4.55
CA SER A 234 5.81 -3.97 4.53
C SER A 234 4.56 -3.09 4.46
N ALA A 235 3.51 -3.61 3.83
CA ALA A 235 2.15 -3.06 3.90
C ALA A 235 1.49 -3.25 5.28
N GLY A 236 2.04 -4.10 6.15
CA GLY A 236 1.45 -4.41 7.44
C GLY A 236 0.02 -4.96 7.29
N PHE A 237 -0.95 -4.32 7.94
CA PHE A 237 -2.37 -4.68 7.83
C PHE A 237 -3.07 -4.16 6.56
N MET A 238 -2.39 -3.36 5.72
CA MET A 238 -2.95 -2.93 4.43
C MET A 238 -2.92 -4.07 3.40
N PRO A 239 -3.72 -3.99 2.33
CA PRO A 239 -3.60 -4.89 1.19
C PRO A 239 -2.17 -4.96 0.64
N ALA A 240 -1.78 -6.15 0.18
CA ALA A 240 -0.43 -6.42 -0.32
C ALA A 240 -0.01 -5.52 -1.50
N THR A 241 -0.95 -4.95 -2.24
CA THR A 241 -0.69 -4.00 -3.34
C THR A 241 0.11 -2.77 -2.91
N TYR A 242 0.08 -2.41 -1.61
CA TYR A 242 0.84 -1.29 -1.07
C TYR A 242 2.19 -1.71 -0.46
N SER A 243 2.56 -2.99 -0.54
CA SER A 243 3.84 -3.48 -0.03
C SER A 243 4.96 -3.08 -0.98
N GLY A 244 6.16 -2.84 -0.44
CA GLY A 244 7.34 -2.60 -1.27
C GLY A 244 7.70 -3.83 -2.09
N THR A 245 7.83 -3.64 -3.40
CA THR A 245 8.31 -4.67 -4.33
C THR A 245 9.83 -4.65 -4.37
N LEU A 246 10.44 -5.77 -3.97
CA LEU A 246 11.90 -5.90 -3.96
C LEU A 246 12.43 -6.05 -5.39
N PHE A 247 13.37 -5.18 -5.75
CA PHE A 247 14.09 -5.23 -7.01
C PHE A 247 15.51 -5.71 -6.75
N ARG A 248 15.92 -6.76 -7.46
CA ARG A 248 17.29 -7.28 -7.35
C ARG A 248 18.27 -6.26 -7.96
N PRO A 249 19.40 -5.98 -7.30
CA PRO A 249 20.38 -5.03 -7.80
C PRO A 249 21.19 -5.56 -8.99
N VAL A 250 21.14 -6.87 -9.27
CA VAL A 250 21.88 -7.54 -10.35
C VAL A 250 21.02 -8.64 -10.98
N GLY A 251 21.07 -8.75 -12.31
CA GLY A 251 20.28 -9.71 -13.08
C GLY A 251 18.84 -9.23 -13.28
N ASP A 252 17.89 -10.16 -13.41
CA ASP A 252 16.47 -9.80 -13.53
C ASP A 252 15.96 -9.15 -12.23
N PRO A 253 15.42 -7.90 -12.29
CA PRO A 253 14.99 -7.15 -11.11
C PRO A 253 13.85 -7.84 -10.34
N ILE A 254 12.91 -8.44 -11.06
CA ILE A 254 11.85 -9.30 -10.52
C ILE A 254 12.09 -10.72 -11.05
N LEU A 255 12.03 -11.70 -10.14
CA LEU A 255 12.16 -13.12 -10.50
C LEU A 255 10.96 -13.56 -11.33
N ASP A 256 11.23 -14.43 -12.31
CA ASP A 256 10.20 -15.03 -13.18
C ASP A 256 9.34 -14.00 -13.93
N LEU A 257 9.89 -12.79 -14.11
CA LEU A 257 9.17 -11.73 -14.82
C LEU A 257 8.94 -12.10 -16.28
N LYS A 258 9.92 -12.75 -16.93
CA LYS A 258 9.81 -13.14 -18.34
C LYS A 258 9.03 -14.45 -18.48
N GLY A 259 8.01 -14.43 -19.34
CA GLY A 259 7.26 -15.63 -19.71
C GLY A 259 8.10 -16.66 -20.48
N PRO A 260 7.60 -17.90 -20.63
CA PRO A 260 8.27 -18.92 -21.44
C PRO A 260 8.40 -18.47 -22.89
N ARG A 261 9.56 -18.73 -23.52
CA ARG A 261 9.86 -18.26 -24.90
C ARG A 261 8.89 -18.73 -25.98
N TYR A 262 8.11 -19.78 -25.72
CA TYR A 262 7.14 -20.35 -26.66
C TYR A 262 5.75 -19.69 -26.56
N VAL A 263 5.51 -18.85 -25.56
CA VAL A 263 4.24 -18.12 -25.39
C VAL A 263 4.42 -16.74 -26.03
N THR A 264 3.58 -16.41 -27.02
CA THR A 264 3.61 -15.09 -27.62
C THR A 264 2.87 -14.06 -26.74
N PRO A 265 3.18 -12.77 -26.84
CA PRO A 265 2.48 -11.72 -26.11
C PRO A 265 0.95 -11.76 -26.30
N GLU A 266 0.47 -12.10 -27.49
CA GLU A 266 -0.95 -12.18 -27.82
C GLU A 266 -1.65 -13.33 -27.10
N VAL A 267 -0.98 -14.49 -27.00
CA VAL A 267 -1.48 -15.65 -26.25
C VAL A 267 -1.53 -15.32 -24.76
N GLN A 268 -0.47 -14.70 -24.23
CA GLN A 268 -0.41 -14.32 -22.82
C GLN A 268 -1.47 -13.27 -22.46
N ARG A 269 -1.69 -12.27 -23.34
CA ARG A 269 -2.77 -11.29 -23.16
C ARG A 269 -4.14 -11.97 -23.13
N SER A 270 -4.40 -12.89 -24.07
CA SER A 270 -5.67 -13.63 -24.13
C SER A 270 -5.93 -14.48 -22.87
N GLN A 271 -4.87 -15.09 -22.31
CA GLN A 271 -4.94 -15.82 -21.04
C GLN A 271 -5.26 -14.89 -19.86
N LEU A 272 -4.63 -13.72 -19.80
CA LEU A 272 -4.89 -12.71 -18.77
C LEU A 272 -6.30 -12.14 -18.87
N ASP A 273 -6.81 -11.90 -20.08
CA ASP A 273 -8.18 -11.42 -20.29
C ASP A 273 -9.22 -12.44 -19.81
N LEU A 274 -9.02 -13.73 -20.12
CA LEU A 274 -9.88 -14.80 -19.61
C LEU A 274 -9.81 -14.89 -18.07
N LEU A 275 -8.60 -14.82 -17.51
CA LEU A 275 -8.40 -14.86 -16.06
C LEU A 275 -9.06 -13.65 -15.37
N ALA A 276 -8.97 -12.46 -15.98
CA ALA A 276 -9.61 -11.25 -15.47
C ALA A 276 -11.14 -11.38 -15.48
N GLU A 277 -11.73 -11.97 -16.52
CA GLU A 277 -13.16 -12.24 -16.61
C GLU A 277 -13.62 -13.21 -15.50
N LEU A 278 -12.93 -14.34 -15.35
CA LEU A 278 -13.22 -15.31 -14.28
C LEU A 278 -13.10 -14.69 -12.89
N ASN A 279 -12.06 -13.88 -12.66
CA ASN A 279 -11.86 -13.21 -11.39
C ASN A 279 -12.94 -12.14 -11.11
N LYS A 280 -13.42 -11.41 -12.13
CA LYS A 280 -14.54 -10.46 -11.98
C LYS A 280 -15.83 -11.18 -11.56
N GLN A 281 -16.13 -12.32 -12.19
CA GLN A 281 -17.28 -13.15 -11.81
C GLN A 281 -17.13 -13.71 -10.39
N HIS A 282 -15.91 -14.11 -10.00
CA HIS A 282 -15.65 -14.58 -8.64
C HIS A 282 -15.78 -13.46 -7.60
N LEU A 283 -15.33 -12.24 -7.92
CA LEU A 283 -15.39 -11.07 -7.05
C LEU A 283 -16.83 -10.59 -6.86
N SER A 284 -17.68 -10.62 -7.90
CA SER A 284 -19.07 -10.19 -7.80
C SER A 284 -19.89 -11.02 -6.79
N GLN A 285 -19.53 -12.30 -6.62
CA GLN A 285 -20.13 -13.20 -5.65
C GLN A 285 -19.60 -13.03 -4.21
N ARG A 286 -18.52 -12.27 -4.01
CA ARG A 286 -17.84 -12.11 -2.72
C ARG A 286 -17.47 -10.63 -2.46
N PRO A 287 -18.47 -9.79 -2.13
CA PRO A 287 -18.23 -8.40 -1.79
C PRO A 287 -17.24 -8.29 -0.62
N GLY A 288 -16.16 -7.53 -0.81
CA GLY A 288 -15.14 -7.29 0.23
C GLY A 288 -13.82 -8.06 0.08
N ALA A 289 -13.68 -8.95 -0.91
CA ALA A 289 -12.44 -9.68 -1.18
C ALA A 289 -11.35 -8.81 -1.85
N ARG A 290 -10.85 -7.79 -1.12
CA ARG A 290 -9.82 -6.85 -1.61
C ARG A 290 -8.49 -7.53 -1.98
N GLU A 291 -8.23 -8.69 -1.39
CA GLU A 291 -7.04 -9.50 -1.72
C GLU A 291 -7.09 -10.06 -3.15
N LEU A 292 -8.26 -10.44 -3.65
CA LEU A 292 -8.40 -10.94 -5.02
C LEU A 292 -8.10 -9.83 -6.04
N ALA A 293 -8.65 -8.64 -5.82
CA ALA A 293 -8.37 -7.47 -6.65
C ALA A 293 -6.87 -7.11 -6.63
N ALA A 294 -6.21 -7.19 -5.47
CA ALA A 294 -4.78 -6.98 -5.34
C ALA A 294 -3.96 -7.97 -6.20
N ARG A 295 -4.35 -9.24 -6.22
CA ARG A 295 -3.71 -10.29 -7.02
C ARG A 295 -3.91 -10.08 -8.52
N MET A 296 -5.12 -9.72 -8.96
CA MET A 296 -5.41 -9.40 -10.36
C MET A 296 -4.48 -8.29 -10.88
N GLU A 297 -4.36 -7.19 -10.13
CA GLU A 297 -3.49 -6.06 -10.50
C GLU A 297 -2.01 -6.43 -10.53
N SER A 298 -1.59 -7.34 -9.65
CA SER A 298 -0.20 -7.81 -9.62
C SER A 298 0.16 -8.58 -10.89
N TYR A 299 -0.76 -9.38 -11.44
CA TYR A 299 -0.55 -10.10 -12.71
C TYR A 299 -0.55 -9.16 -13.92
N GLU A 300 -1.48 -8.20 -13.95
CA GLU A 300 -1.52 -7.17 -15.01
C GLU A 300 -0.26 -6.30 -15.01
N LEU A 301 0.23 -5.91 -13.84
CA LEU A 301 1.49 -5.19 -13.70
C LEU A 301 2.69 -6.03 -14.17
N ALA A 302 2.75 -7.31 -13.78
CA ALA A 302 3.82 -8.21 -14.21
C ALA A 302 3.87 -8.35 -15.74
N PHE A 303 2.72 -8.43 -16.42
CA PHE A 303 2.66 -8.44 -17.88
C PHE A 303 3.19 -7.14 -18.50
N ARG A 304 2.81 -5.99 -17.96
CA ARG A 304 3.30 -4.68 -18.46
C ARG A 304 4.80 -4.47 -18.26
N MET A 305 5.37 -5.13 -17.27
CA MET A 305 6.80 -5.04 -16.93
C MET A 305 7.70 -5.91 -17.83
N GLN A 306 7.15 -6.82 -18.63
CA GLN A 306 7.89 -7.71 -19.54
C GLN A 306 8.44 -6.97 -20.77
#